data_AF-A0A4V2W5Y0-F1
#
_entry.id   AF-A0A4V2W5Y0-F1
#
_cell.length_a   1.000
_cell.length_b   1.000
_cell.length_c   1.000
_cell.angle_alpha   90.00
_cell.angle_beta   90.00
_cell.angle_gamma   90.00
#
_symmetry.space_group_name_H-M   'P 1'
#
loop_
_entity.id
_entity.type
_entity.pdbx_description
1 polymer ?
#
loop_
_entity_poly.entity_id
_entity_poly.type
_entity_poly.pdbx_seq_one_letter_code
_entity_poly.pdbx_strand_id
1 'polypeptide(L)'
;MRDIDFINTFFNIVYQNELAYMRDFTSSYEYIQAFCKWLEDHQIPCTVLKTITKENFMMFSKKMMAEDIDYILHNKFSKSMQELSDQYIDQTHILYIPGFQDEQQFSIDFLKYQDVNFYTIKESFLRSDLSFFDPFPAFFCAMNHADLWPGFLIFQHEKQVFKPLRSKDELSELFKHIENHEDLFKVYNDYENDSYFIQLSDLHLGQNKRQKGLMQLYNSLDYIVPLLKSKEKLKVLITGDLMESPNRKNMYLANDFMNRIKKQYKADVTFILGNHDVIVHGFNMARNQKSKVIAYLLGESIKVIEDEKIILIKMDTTSEGNLARGKVGHRQLNEIDDELEAIDHLEDYALILMLHHHVYPISKAQFIKTKWHEKTFINRIVETSKVLMDAPDLIQWIEKKHIRYIFHGHKHLPFFRKENYAYYIGAGSATGGLKESKSRYISYNVVKYNRFDQKMKTCMIFYDDKAKAERQRVEVYLFEEGVENENS
;
A
#
# COMPACT_ATOMS: atom_id res chain seq x y z
N MET A 1 -20.87 10.62 8.04
CA MET A 1 -20.28 9.27 8.00
C MET A 1 -20.65 8.70 6.65
N ARG A 2 -19.70 8.13 5.92
CA ARG A 2 -19.94 7.61 4.57
C ARG A 2 -20.44 6.18 4.66
N ASP A 3 -21.19 5.72 3.66
CA ASP A 3 -21.74 4.36 3.65
C ASP A 3 -20.63 3.28 3.73
N ILE A 4 -19.48 3.54 3.09
CA ILE A 4 -18.30 2.68 3.16
C ILE A 4 -17.76 2.49 4.59
N ASP A 5 -17.91 3.49 5.47
CA ASP A 5 -17.41 3.37 6.84
C ASP A 5 -18.22 2.29 7.61
N PHE A 6 -19.54 2.23 7.41
CA PHE A 6 -20.41 1.22 8.01
C PHE A 6 -20.25 -0.15 7.38
N ILE A 7 -20.13 -0.23 6.05
CA ILE A 7 -19.81 -1.47 5.34
C ILE A 7 -18.50 -2.06 5.87
N ASN A 8 -17.49 -1.20 6.08
CA ASN A 8 -16.21 -1.62 6.63
C ASN A 8 -16.33 -2.15 8.07
N THR A 9 -17.09 -1.49 8.94
CA THR A 9 -17.36 -2.01 10.29
C THR A 9 -18.07 -3.36 10.24
N PHE A 10 -19.12 -3.48 9.43
CA PHE A 10 -19.88 -4.72 9.28
C PHE A 10 -18.99 -5.88 8.83
N PHE A 11 -18.20 -5.70 7.78
CA PHE A 11 -17.31 -6.78 7.31
C PHE A 11 -16.15 -7.03 8.26
N ASN A 12 -15.64 -6.05 9.00
CA ASN A 12 -14.69 -6.33 10.07
C ASN A 12 -15.29 -7.18 11.20
N ILE A 13 -16.60 -7.08 11.49
CA ILE A 13 -17.29 -8.03 12.38
C ILE A 13 -17.35 -9.41 11.74
N VAL A 14 -17.77 -9.49 10.47
CA VAL A 14 -17.89 -10.76 9.73
C VAL A 14 -16.56 -11.51 9.67
N TYR A 15 -15.46 -10.81 9.41
CA TYR A 15 -14.10 -11.35 9.40
C TYR A 15 -13.44 -11.44 10.79
N GLN A 16 -14.17 -11.15 11.87
CA GLN A 16 -13.69 -11.20 13.26
C GLN A 16 -12.42 -10.35 13.51
N ASN A 17 -12.29 -9.23 12.79
CA ASN A 17 -11.25 -8.24 13.05
C ASN A 17 -11.67 -7.33 14.21
N GLU A 18 -11.62 -7.90 15.42
CA GLU A 18 -12.07 -7.26 16.66
C GLU A 18 -11.46 -5.90 16.91
N LEU A 19 -10.15 -5.78 16.74
CA LEU A 19 -9.47 -4.50 16.94
C LEU A 19 -10.01 -3.41 16.01
N ALA A 20 -10.42 -3.74 14.78
CA ALA A 20 -10.97 -2.77 13.84
C ALA A 20 -12.39 -2.33 14.22
N TYR A 21 -13.33 -3.27 14.37
CA TYR A 21 -14.72 -2.89 14.65
C TYR A 21 -14.89 -2.29 16.05
N MET A 22 -14.08 -2.70 17.05
CA MET A 22 -14.11 -2.10 18.38
C MET A 22 -13.59 -0.66 18.36
N ARG A 23 -12.62 -0.32 17.50
CA ARG A 23 -12.19 1.07 17.31
C ARG A 23 -13.30 1.93 16.73
N ASP A 24 -14.13 1.38 15.85
CA ASP A 24 -15.31 2.06 15.32
C ASP A 24 -16.37 2.26 16.41
N PHE A 25 -16.71 1.22 17.17
CA PHE A 25 -17.67 1.32 18.26
C PHE A 25 -17.24 2.23 19.40
N THR A 26 -15.95 2.34 19.69
CA THR A 26 -15.43 3.25 20.73
C THR A 26 -15.15 4.66 20.20
N SER A 27 -15.48 4.96 18.94
CA SER A 27 -15.20 6.27 18.32
C SER A 27 -16.13 7.37 18.82
N SER A 28 -17.44 7.11 18.84
CA SER A 28 -18.49 8.01 19.32
C SER A 28 -19.80 7.25 19.51
N TYR A 29 -20.67 7.74 20.38
CA TYR A 29 -22.01 7.16 20.56
C TYR A 29 -22.85 7.34 19.29
N GLU A 30 -22.71 8.49 18.63
CA GLU A 30 -23.36 8.84 17.38
C GLU A 30 -23.01 7.85 16.26
N TYR A 31 -21.78 7.33 16.23
CA TYR A 31 -21.37 6.27 15.31
C TYR A 31 -22.17 4.99 15.52
N ILE A 32 -22.30 4.52 16.77
CA ILE A 32 -23.06 3.31 17.09
C ILE A 32 -24.51 3.47 16.65
N GLN A 33 -25.13 4.62 16.93
CA GLN A 33 -26.53 4.87 16.55
C GLN A 33 -26.71 4.87 15.03
N ALA A 34 -25.81 5.53 14.30
CA ALA A 34 -25.87 5.55 12.84
C ALA A 34 -25.61 4.16 12.22
N PHE A 35 -24.69 3.39 12.81
CA PHE A 35 -24.45 2.01 12.38
C PHE A 35 -25.65 1.09 12.67
N CYS A 36 -26.32 1.25 13.82
CA CYS A 36 -27.56 0.52 14.10
C CYS A 36 -28.64 0.80 13.06
N LYS A 37 -28.81 2.07 12.69
CA LYS A 37 -29.73 2.47 11.63
C LYS A 37 -29.34 1.88 10.27
N TRP A 38 -28.04 1.89 9.94
CA TRP A 38 -27.53 1.27 8.74
C TRP A 38 -27.86 -0.23 8.67
N LEU A 39 -27.68 -0.97 9.78
CA LEU A 39 -28.06 -2.39 9.86
C LEU A 39 -29.56 -2.60 9.67
N GLU A 40 -30.40 -1.74 10.25
CA GLU A 40 -31.87 -1.78 10.07
C GLU A 40 -32.28 -1.56 8.61
N ASP A 41 -31.71 -0.56 7.96
CA ASP A 41 -31.97 -0.23 6.55
C ASP A 41 -31.60 -1.42 5.63
N HIS A 42 -30.62 -2.23 6.04
CA HIS A 42 -30.16 -3.44 5.32
C HIS A 42 -30.79 -4.75 5.84
N GLN A 43 -31.76 -4.69 6.76
CA GLN A 43 -32.42 -5.86 7.34
C GLN A 43 -31.47 -6.84 8.04
N ILE A 44 -30.33 -6.35 8.55
CA ILE A 44 -29.33 -7.15 9.27
C ILE A 44 -29.68 -7.16 10.77
N PRO A 45 -30.01 -8.33 11.36
CA PRO A 45 -30.44 -8.41 12.75
C PRO A 45 -29.25 -8.26 13.71
N CYS A 46 -29.21 -7.16 14.47
CA CYS A 46 -28.31 -7.02 15.62
C CYS A 46 -28.98 -6.21 16.74
N THR A 47 -29.57 -6.90 17.72
CA THR A 47 -30.32 -6.25 18.79
C THR A 47 -29.42 -5.74 19.92
N VAL A 48 -28.27 -6.39 20.17
CA VAL A 48 -27.38 -6.02 21.27
C VAL A 48 -26.86 -4.59 21.15
N LEU A 49 -26.54 -4.14 19.93
CA LEU A 49 -26.04 -2.78 19.70
C LEU A 49 -27.08 -1.73 20.09
N LYS A 50 -28.37 -2.02 19.90
CA LYS A 50 -29.47 -1.13 20.28
C LYS A 50 -29.64 -0.97 21.80
N THR A 51 -29.12 -1.91 22.58
CA THR A 51 -29.15 -1.83 24.04
C THR A 51 -28.08 -0.90 24.62
N ILE A 52 -27.13 -0.45 23.80
CA ILE A 52 -26.07 0.46 24.24
C ILE A 52 -26.67 1.86 24.44
N THR A 53 -26.74 2.27 25.71
CA THR A 53 -27.14 3.63 26.08
C THR A 53 -25.94 4.58 26.05
N LYS A 54 -26.22 5.88 26.07
CA LYS A 54 -25.17 6.90 26.19
C LYS A 54 -24.36 6.75 27.49
N GLU A 55 -25.00 6.32 28.57
CA GLU A 55 -24.35 6.07 29.87
C GLU A 55 -23.39 4.89 29.79
N ASN A 56 -23.81 3.78 29.18
CA ASN A 56 -22.94 2.62 28.94
C ASN A 56 -21.72 3.02 28.11
N PHE A 57 -21.95 3.80 27.04
CA PHE A 57 -20.89 4.29 26.16
C PHE A 57 -19.84 5.16 26.89
N MET A 58 -20.23 5.94 27.90
CA MET A 58 -19.25 6.74 28.68
C MET A 58 -18.22 5.87 29.41
N MET A 59 -18.52 4.59 29.64
CA MET A 59 -17.60 3.64 30.24
C MET A 59 -16.66 2.99 29.21
N PHE A 60 -16.92 3.15 27.92
CA PHE A 60 -16.12 2.53 26.86
C PHE A 60 -14.75 3.21 26.75
N SER A 61 -13.71 2.41 26.56
CA SER A 61 -12.35 2.90 26.32
C SER A 61 -11.79 2.34 25.01
N LYS A 62 -10.91 3.09 24.36
CA LYS A 62 -10.31 2.74 23.05
C LYS A 62 -9.51 1.43 23.02
N LYS A 63 -9.25 0.82 24.17
CA LYS A 63 -8.49 -0.43 24.31
C LYS A 63 -9.36 -1.62 24.69
N MET A 64 -10.66 -1.43 24.83
CA MET A 64 -11.58 -2.51 25.18
C MET A 64 -11.73 -3.49 24.03
N MET A 65 -11.86 -4.74 24.41
CA MET A 65 -12.27 -5.86 23.58
C MET A 65 -13.78 -6.09 23.74
N ALA A 66 -14.38 -6.91 22.88
CA ALA A 66 -15.80 -7.22 22.91
C ALA A 66 -16.22 -7.88 24.24
N GLU A 67 -15.36 -8.73 24.81
CA GLU A 67 -15.58 -9.34 26.12
C GLU A 67 -15.61 -8.28 27.25
N ASP A 68 -14.83 -7.20 27.15
CA ASP A 68 -14.88 -6.10 28.13
C ASP A 68 -16.26 -5.41 28.12
N ILE A 69 -16.86 -5.28 26.92
CA ILE A 69 -18.20 -4.71 26.74
C ILE A 69 -19.27 -5.61 27.36
N ASP A 70 -19.12 -6.93 27.33
CA ASP A 70 -20.07 -7.86 27.95
C ASP A 70 -20.27 -7.53 29.44
N TYR A 71 -19.18 -7.23 30.15
CA TYR A 71 -19.22 -6.88 31.57
C TYR A 71 -19.91 -5.54 31.82
N ILE A 72 -19.72 -4.55 30.95
CA ILE A 72 -20.36 -3.23 31.06
C ILE A 72 -21.86 -3.32 30.79
N LEU A 73 -22.24 -4.08 29.77
CA LEU A 73 -23.63 -4.20 29.34
C LEU A 73 -24.42 -5.24 30.15
N HIS A 74 -23.74 -6.09 30.92
CA HIS A 74 -24.31 -7.31 31.51
C HIS A 74 -25.08 -8.15 30.47
N ASN A 75 -24.53 -8.24 29.25
CA ASN A 75 -25.13 -8.90 28.09
C ASN A 75 -24.05 -9.63 27.27
N LYS A 76 -24.44 -10.49 26.32
CA LYS A 76 -23.53 -11.26 25.47
C LYS A 76 -23.25 -10.53 24.14
N PHE A 77 -22.61 -9.37 24.23
CA PHE A 77 -22.19 -8.57 23.08
C PHE A 77 -21.17 -9.33 22.21
N SER A 78 -20.13 -9.91 22.80
CA SER A 78 -19.12 -10.72 22.10
C SER A 78 -19.77 -11.86 21.30
N LYS A 79 -20.66 -12.62 21.94
CA LYS A 79 -21.41 -13.70 21.30
C LYS A 79 -22.29 -13.21 20.14
N SER A 80 -22.89 -12.03 20.27
CA SER A 80 -23.72 -11.45 19.21
C SER A 80 -22.88 -11.05 17.98
N MET A 81 -21.65 -10.57 18.20
CA MET A 81 -20.71 -10.31 17.09
C MET A 81 -20.28 -11.61 16.41
N GLN A 82 -20.06 -12.68 17.19
CA GLN A 82 -19.77 -14.02 16.66
C GLN A 82 -20.95 -14.57 15.85
N GLU A 83 -22.19 -14.46 16.34
CA GLU A 83 -23.39 -14.91 15.63
C GLU A 83 -23.57 -14.16 14.29
N LEU A 84 -23.27 -12.87 14.25
CA LEU A 84 -23.22 -12.11 13.00
C LEU A 84 -22.14 -12.64 12.04
N SER A 85 -20.93 -12.93 12.55
CA SER A 85 -19.88 -13.54 11.72
C SER A 85 -20.34 -14.88 11.14
N ASP A 86 -20.81 -15.79 11.97
CA ASP A 86 -21.25 -17.14 11.57
C ASP A 86 -22.40 -17.08 10.55
N GLN A 87 -23.30 -16.10 10.65
CA GLN A 87 -24.42 -15.94 9.72
C GLN A 87 -23.98 -15.50 8.31
N TYR A 88 -22.98 -14.64 8.20
CA TYR A 88 -22.65 -13.96 6.94
C TYR A 88 -21.33 -14.43 6.31
N ILE A 89 -20.42 -15.10 7.03
CA ILE A 89 -19.09 -15.46 6.51
C ILE A 89 -19.15 -16.41 5.31
N ASP A 90 -20.12 -17.34 5.32
CA ASP A 90 -20.31 -18.35 4.27
C ASP A 90 -21.05 -17.83 3.04
N GLN A 91 -21.67 -16.64 3.12
CA GLN A 91 -22.48 -16.09 2.04
C GLN A 91 -21.60 -15.40 0.98
N THR A 92 -22.12 -15.32 -0.25
CA THR A 92 -21.48 -14.51 -1.30
C THR A 92 -21.92 -13.06 -1.14
N HIS A 93 -20.96 -12.13 -1.11
CA HIS A 93 -21.23 -10.70 -0.98
C HIS A 93 -20.83 -9.99 -2.27
N ILE A 94 -21.70 -9.10 -2.73
CA ILE A 94 -21.49 -8.26 -3.90
C ILE A 94 -21.61 -6.81 -3.47
N LEU A 95 -20.48 -6.12 -3.46
CA LEU A 95 -20.38 -4.70 -3.10
C LEU A 95 -20.20 -3.88 -4.37
N TYR A 96 -21.18 -3.04 -4.69
CA TYR A 96 -21.02 -2.03 -5.72
C TYR A 96 -20.19 -0.86 -5.19
N ILE A 97 -19.15 -0.53 -5.95
CA ILE A 97 -18.23 0.56 -5.67
C ILE A 97 -18.43 1.62 -6.74
N PRO A 98 -18.91 2.82 -6.37
CA PRO A 98 -19.05 3.92 -7.29
C PRO A 98 -17.67 4.37 -7.74
N GLY A 99 -17.62 4.92 -8.94
CA GLY A 99 -16.43 5.56 -9.47
C GLY A 99 -16.13 6.88 -8.78
N PHE A 100 -15.43 7.73 -9.50
CA PHE A 100 -15.10 9.08 -9.05
C PHE A 100 -16.25 10.05 -9.31
N GLN A 101 -16.25 11.20 -8.64
CA GLN A 101 -17.33 12.21 -8.77
C GLN A 101 -17.63 12.64 -10.21
N ASP A 102 -16.63 12.58 -11.09
CA ASP A 102 -16.73 12.98 -12.49
C ASP A 102 -17.12 11.82 -13.44
N GLU A 103 -17.42 10.63 -12.90
CA GLU A 103 -17.73 9.43 -13.68
C GLU A 103 -19.22 9.08 -13.65
N GLN A 104 -19.65 8.31 -14.65
CA GLN A 104 -21.02 7.82 -14.75
C GLN A 104 -21.35 6.93 -13.55
N GLN A 105 -22.45 7.26 -12.86
CA GLN A 105 -23.00 6.43 -11.79
C GLN A 105 -24.14 5.56 -12.30
N PHE A 106 -24.12 4.29 -11.90
CA PHE A 106 -25.18 3.34 -12.21
C PHE A 106 -26.15 3.27 -11.04
N SER A 107 -27.44 3.46 -11.33
CA SER A 107 -28.52 3.09 -10.40
C SER A 107 -28.70 1.58 -10.49
N ILE A 108 -28.61 0.89 -9.36
CA ILE A 108 -28.71 -0.56 -9.29
C ILE A 108 -29.90 -0.95 -8.43
N ASP A 109 -30.86 -1.61 -9.07
CA ASP A 109 -32.02 -2.20 -8.40
C ASP A 109 -31.65 -3.62 -8.00
N PHE A 110 -31.33 -3.84 -6.73
CA PHE A 110 -30.92 -5.15 -6.25
C PHE A 110 -32.09 -6.10 -6.09
N LEU A 111 -31.97 -7.27 -6.70
CA LEU A 111 -32.87 -8.40 -6.51
C LEU A 111 -32.40 -9.23 -5.30
N LYS A 112 -33.35 -9.85 -4.60
CA LYS A 112 -33.04 -10.79 -3.53
C LYS A 112 -32.76 -12.16 -4.13
N TYR A 113 -31.55 -12.67 -3.90
CA TYR A 113 -31.16 -14.03 -4.26
C TYR A 113 -30.85 -14.82 -2.99
N GLN A 114 -30.95 -16.14 -3.09
CA GLN A 114 -30.53 -17.03 -2.02
C GLN A 114 -28.99 -17.01 -1.91
N ASP A 115 -28.46 -16.90 -0.70
CA ASP A 115 -27.02 -16.96 -0.38
C ASP A 115 -26.13 -15.87 -1.04
N VAL A 116 -26.74 -14.85 -1.64
CA VAL A 116 -26.04 -13.68 -2.20
C VAL A 116 -26.58 -12.39 -1.58
N ASN A 117 -25.71 -11.62 -0.96
CA ASN A 117 -26.03 -10.31 -0.40
C ASN A 117 -25.45 -9.19 -1.24
N PHE A 118 -26.24 -8.14 -1.45
CA PHE A 118 -25.82 -6.97 -2.19
C PHE A 118 -25.69 -5.75 -1.29
N TYR A 119 -24.64 -4.97 -1.53
CA TYR A 119 -24.33 -3.74 -0.83
C TYR A 119 -23.96 -2.66 -1.85
N THR A 120 -24.20 -1.40 -1.52
CA THR A 120 -23.85 -0.26 -2.36
C THR A 120 -23.19 0.80 -1.53
N ILE A 121 -22.08 1.33 -2.02
CA ILE A 121 -21.55 2.59 -1.51
C ILE A 121 -22.26 3.71 -2.27
N LYS A 122 -22.98 4.56 -1.55
CA LYS A 122 -23.79 5.64 -2.15
C LYS A 122 -22.95 6.81 -2.63
N GLU A 123 -21.87 7.12 -1.91
CA GLU A 123 -21.03 8.28 -2.21
C GLU A 123 -19.89 7.93 -3.17
N SER A 124 -19.77 8.68 -4.26
CA SER A 124 -18.60 8.62 -5.15
C SER A 124 -17.33 9.10 -4.45
N PHE A 125 -16.19 8.61 -4.94
CA PHE A 125 -14.88 8.94 -4.37
C PHE A 125 -14.25 10.17 -5.00
N LEU A 126 -13.35 10.81 -4.26
CA LEU A 126 -12.43 11.81 -4.79
C LEU A 126 -11.10 11.13 -5.10
N ARG A 127 -10.54 11.32 -6.30
CA ARG A 127 -9.23 10.76 -6.68
C ARG A 127 -8.11 11.19 -5.73
N SER A 128 -8.22 12.41 -5.19
CA SER A 128 -7.25 12.97 -4.25
C SER A 128 -7.40 12.46 -2.81
N ASP A 129 -8.46 11.71 -2.49
CA ASP A 129 -8.77 11.28 -1.11
C ASP A 129 -9.23 9.82 -1.05
N LEU A 130 -8.34 8.92 -1.44
CA LEU A 130 -8.49 7.47 -1.29
C LEU A 130 -7.71 6.98 -0.07
N SER A 131 -8.17 7.34 1.12
CA SER A 131 -7.60 6.88 2.39
C SER A 131 -8.61 6.03 3.16
N PHE A 132 -8.21 4.81 3.50
CA PHE A 132 -9.03 3.83 4.20
C PHE A 132 -8.38 3.44 5.53
N PHE A 133 -9.21 3.30 6.57
CA PHE A 133 -8.77 2.89 7.90
C PHE A 133 -9.30 1.50 8.22
N ASP A 134 -8.41 0.60 8.61
CA ASP A 134 -8.71 -0.81 8.88
C ASP A 134 -9.63 -1.43 7.81
N PRO A 135 -9.27 -1.34 6.51
CA PRO A 135 -10.10 -1.91 5.46
C PRO A 135 -10.26 -3.42 5.67
N PHE A 136 -11.49 -3.92 5.54
CA PHE A 136 -11.76 -5.36 5.64
C PHE A 136 -11.03 -6.13 4.51
N PRO A 137 -10.68 -7.42 4.71
CA PRO A 137 -9.79 -8.16 3.81
C PRO A 137 -10.17 -8.11 2.33
N ALA A 138 -11.44 -8.34 1.99
CA ALA A 138 -11.84 -8.37 0.58
C ALA A 138 -11.75 -6.99 -0.11
N PHE A 139 -11.80 -5.90 0.65
CA PHE A 139 -11.72 -4.55 0.09
C PHE A 139 -10.35 -4.23 -0.52
N PHE A 140 -9.29 -4.96 -0.14
CA PHE A 140 -7.98 -4.84 -0.79
C PHE A 140 -8.05 -5.16 -2.29
N CYS A 141 -8.90 -6.10 -2.69
CA CYS A 141 -9.13 -6.39 -4.11
C CYS A 141 -9.69 -5.17 -4.85
N ALA A 142 -10.67 -4.49 -4.26
CA ALA A 142 -11.25 -3.28 -4.83
C ALA A 142 -10.23 -2.13 -4.90
N MET A 143 -9.46 -1.89 -3.82
CA MET A 143 -8.42 -0.86 -3.79
C MET A 143 -7.33 -1.11 -4.85
N ASN A 144 -6.95 -2.38 -5.06
CA ASN A 144 -6.03 -2.77 -6.13
C ASN A 144 -6.54 -2.42 -7.53
N HIS A 145 -7.87 -2.40 -7.71
CA HIS A 145 -8.56 -2.12 -8.98
C HIS A 145 -9.23 -0.74 -8.99
N ALA A 146 -8.76 0.20 -8.16
CA ALA A 146 -9.28 1.56 -8.11
C ALA A 146 -9.15 2.32 -9.45
N ASP A 147 -8.24 1.90 -10.33
CA ASP A 147 -8.11 2.37 -11.71
C ASP A 147 -9.28 1.93 -12.62
N LEU A 148 -10.03 0.91 -12.21
CA LEU A 148 -11.13 0.35 -12.98
C LEU A 148 -12.51 0.65 -12.40
N TRP A 149 -12.61 1.44 -11.33
CA TRP A 149 -13.89 1.87 -10.78
C TRP A 149 -14.67 2.71 -11.82
N PRO A 150 -16.02 2.71 -11.81
CA PRO A 150 -16.93 1.92 -10.95
C PRO A 150 -16.92 0.41 -11.24
N GLY A 151 -17.38 -0.40 -10.28
CA GLY A 151 -17.50 -1.85 -10.46
C GLY A 151 -18.03 -2.61 -9.26
N PHE A 152 -17.98 -3.94 -9.35
CA PHE A 152 -18.40 -4.87 -8.30
C PHE A 152 -17.20 -5.56 -7.67
N LEU A 153 -17.11 -5.49 -6.35
CA LEU A 153 -16.32 -6.41 -5.55
C LEU A 153 -17.21 -7.59 -5.16
N ILE A 154 -16.85 -8.78 -5.62
CA ILE A 154 -17.54 -10.04 -5.30
C ILE A 154 -16.62 -10.85 -4.40
N PHE A 155 -17.11 -11.29 -3.24
CA PHE A 155 -16.27 -11.98 -2.26
C PHE A 155 -17.02 -12.98 -1.38
N GLN A 156 -16.31 -14.00 -0.95
CA GLN A 156 -16.76 -15.05 -0.03
C GLN A 156 -15.50 -15.65 0.63
N HIS A 157 -15.40 -15.60 1.97
CA HIS A 157 -14.16 -15.92 2.67
C HIS A 157 -12.93 -15.18 2.08
N GLU A 158 -11.95 -15.93 1.59
CA GLU A 158 -10.72 -15.45 0.93
C GLU A 158 -10.88 -15.31 -0.60
N LYS A 159 -11.99 -15.81 -1.17
CA LYS A 159 -12.28 -15.63 -2.59
C LYS A 159 -12.74 -14.19 -2.80
N GLN A 160 -12.12 -13.54 -3.77
CA GLN A 160 -12.41 -12.16 -4.14
C GLN A 160 -12.14 -11.97 -5.63
N VAL A 161 -13.05 -11.28 -6.32
CA VAL A 161 -12.95 -10.82 -7.71
C VAL A 161 -13.48 -9.40 -7.82
N PHE A 162 -12.83 -8.59 -8.65
CA PHE A 162 -13.31 -7.26 -9.00
C PHE A 162 -13.71 -7.25 -10.48
N LYS A 163 -14.96 -6.87 -10.77
CA LYS A 163 -15.47 -6.73 -12.13
C LYS A 163 -15.82 -5.26 -12.39
N PRO A 164 -15.11 -4.58 -13.31
CA PRO A 164 -15.47 -3.22 -13.72
C PRO A 164 -16.89 -3.20 -14.29
N LEU A 165 -17.60 -2.09 -14.07
CA LEU A 165 -18.94 -1.85 -14.62
C LEU A 165 -18.88 -0.68 -15.60
N ARG A 166 -18.92 -0.98 -16.89
CA ARG A 166 -18.85 -0.03 -18.00
C ARG A 166 -20.20 0.16 -18.68
N SER A 167 -21.13 -0.77 -18.53
CA SER A 167 -22.46 -0.68 -19.15
C SER A 167 -23.56 -1.39 -18.35
N LYS A 168 -24.82 -1.08 -18.65
CA LYS A 168 -25.98 -1.80 -18.08
C LYS A 168 -26.07 -3.26 -18.54
N ASP A 169 -25.46 -3.60 -19.67
CA ASP A 169 -25.44 -4.97 -20.17
C ASP A 169 -24.58 -5.88 -19.28
N GLU A 170 -23.44 -5.37 -18.78
CA GLU A 170 -22.59 -6.09 -17.82
C GLU A 170 -23.29 -6.32 -16.47
N LEU A 171 -24.11 -5.35 -16.02
CA LEU A 171 -24.97 -5.55 -14.84
C LEU A 171 -25.99 -6.68 -15.08
N SER A 172 -26.61 -6.69 -16.27
CA SER A 172 -27.58 -7.72 -16.65
C SER A 172 -26.92 -9.09 -16.78
N GLU A 173 -25.66 -9.13 -17.22
CA GLU A 173 -24.86 -10.35 -17.29
C GLU A 173 -24.54 -10.91 -15.90
N LEU A 174 -24.15 -10.05 -14.95
CA LEU A 174 -23.95 -10.45 -13.56
C LEU A 174 -25.19 -11.12 -12.98
N PHE A 175 -26.38 -10.56 -13.20
CA PHE A 175 -27.62 -11.16 -12.73
C PHE A 175 -27.91 -12.52 -13.38
N LYS A 176 -27.66 -12.67 -14.68
CA LYS A 176 -27.80 -13.97 -15.37
C LYS A 176 -26.87 -15.03 -14.78
N HIS A 177 -25.61 -14.68 -14.51
CA HIS A 177 -24.64 -15.60 -13.88
C HIS A 177 -25.12 -16.07 -12.50
N ILE A 178 -25.73 -15.18 -11.72
CA ILE A 178 -26.31 -15.51 -10.41
C ILE A 178 -27.54 -16.40 -10.56
N GLU A 179 -28.46 -16.07 -11.46
CA GLU A 179 -29.68 -16.86 -11.74
C GLU A 179 -29.35 -18.28 -12.23
N ASN A 180 -28.27 -18.41 -13.00
CA ASN A 180 -27.77 -19.70 -13.50
C ASN A 180 -26.95 -20.49 -12.47
N HIS A 181 -26.73 -19.95 -11.26
CA HIS A 181 -25.87 -20.53 -10.23
C HIS A 181 -24.42 -20.79 -10.70
N GLU A 182 -23.88 -19.91 -11.53
CA GLU A 182 -22.51 -20.00 -12.02
C GLU A 182 -21.49 -19.60 -10.93
N ASP A 183 -20.29 -20.18 -10.98
CA ASP A 183 -19.20 -19.84 -10.07
C ASP A 183 -18.60 -18.48 -10.47
N LEU A 184 -19.13 -17.40 -9.88
CA LEU A 184 -18.71 -16.02 -10.15
C LEU A 184 -17.21 -15.81 -10.01
N PHE A 185 -16.55 -16.56 -9.13
CA PHE A 185 -15.10 -16.46 -8.92
C PHE A 185 -14.30 -17.08 -10.04
N LYS A 186 -14.88 -17.99 -10.84
CA LYS A 186 -14.29 -18.50 -12.08
C LYS A 186 -14.63 -17.61 -13.26
N VAL A 187 -15.89 -17.16 -13.35
CA VAL A 187 -16.38 -16.28 -14.43
C VAL A 187 -15.57 -14.99 -14.50
N TYR A 188 -15.31 -14.36 -13.35
CA TYR A 188 -14.61 -13.07 -13.27
C TYR A 188 -13.15 -13.18 -12.80
N ASN A 189 -12.51 -14.34 -13.00
CA ASN A 189 -11.11 -14.54 -12.61
C ASN A 189 -10.12 -13.91 -13.62
N ASP A 190 -10.24 -12.61 -13.88
CA ASP A 190 -9.44 -11.92 -14.90
C ASP A 190 -8.25 -11.16 -14.28
N TYR A 191 -7.30 -11.91 -13.72
CA TYR A 191 -6.04 -11.38 -13.18
C TYR A 191 -4.82 -11.75 -14.04
N GLU A 192 -5.05 -12.15 -15.30
CA GLU A 192 -3.97 -12.72 -16.13
C GLU A 192 -2.86 -11.71 -16.41
N ASN A 193 -3.23 -10.43 -16.49
CA ASN A 193 -2.33 -9.34 -16.84
C ASN A 193 -1.78 -8.59 -15.62
N ASP A 194 -2.24 -8.90 -14.41
CA ASP A 194 -1.77 -8.24 -13.20
C ASP A 194 -0.41 -8.78 -12.79
N SER A 195 0.50 -7.87 -12.44
CA SER A 195 1.79 -8.16 -11.80
C SER A 195 1.99 -7.18 -10.64
N TYR A 196 2.59 -7.65 -9.54
CA TYR A 196 2.70 -6.87 -8.31
C TYR A 196 4.16 -6.63 -7.91
N PHE A 197 4.39 -5.42 -7.40
CA PHE A 197 5.64 -4.98 -6.81
C PHE A 197 5.39 -4.56 -5.36
N ILE A 198 6.26 -4.98 -4.45
CA ILE A 198 6.33 -4.43 -3.09
C ILE A 198 7.59 -3.59 -2.98
N GLN A 199 7.45 -2.33 -2.63
CA GLN A 199 8.57 -1.44 -2.36
C GLN A 199 8.83 -1.38 -0.85
N LEU A 200 10.05 -1.73 -0.47
CA LEU A 200 10.57 -1.58 0.89
C LEU A 200 11.74 -0.61 0.88
N SER A 201 11.92 0.12 1.98
CA SER A 201 13.08 0.98 2.16
C SER A 201 13.42 1.13 3.63
N ASP A 202 14.65 1.56 3.89
CA ASP A 202 15.07 2.02 5.21
C ASP A 202 14.76 0.97 6.30
N LEU A 203 15.19 -0.26 6.06
CA LEU A 203 15.03 -1.41 6.94
C LEU A 203 15.99 -1.35 8.13
N HIS A 204 17.19 -0.79 7.95
CA HIS A 204 18.27 -0.70 8.94
C HIS A 204 18.37 -1.91 9.87
N LEU A 205 18.52 -3.09 9.27
CA LEU A 205 18.66 -4.34 10.01
C LEU A 205 19.93 -4.31 10.87
N GLY A 206 19.81 -4.80 12.11
CA GLY A 206 20.88 -4.76 13.11
C GLY A 206 20.63 -3.79 14.27
N GLN A 207 19.67 -2.87 14.14
CA GLN A 207 19.25 -2.01 15.24
C GLN A 207 18.22 -2.74 16.13
N ASN A 208 18.56 -3.05 17.39
CA ASN A 208 17.67 -3.80 18.30
C ASN A 208 16.25 -3.21 18.40
N LYS A 209 16.11 -1.88 18.33
CA LYS A 209 14.81 -1.17 18.38
C LYS A 209 13.90 -1.44 17.18
N ARG A 210 14.41 -2.00 16.08
CA ARG A 210 13.67 -2.27 14.84
C ARG A 210 13.14 -3.70 14.71
N GLN A 211 13.48 -4.61 15.64
CA GLN A 211 12.99 -5.99 15.62
C GLN A 211 11.45 -6.08 15.67
N LYS A 212 10.80 -5.28 16.52
CA LYS A 212 9.32 -5.21 16.56
C LYS A 212 8.72 -4.73 15.24
N GLY A 213 9.38 -3.76 14.59
CA GLY A 213 8.95 -3.28 13.27
C GLY A 213 9.11 -4.34 12.20
N LEU A 214 10.20 -5.10 12.22
CA LEU A 214 10.40 -6.22 11.30
C LEU A 214 9.36 -7.33 11.49
N MET A 215 9.01 -7.68 12.73
CA MET A 215 7.94 -8.64 12.99
C MET A 215 6.59 -8.12 12.52
N GLN A 216 6.28 -6.84 12.74
CA GLN A 216 5.05 -6.26 12.22
C GLN A 216 5.04 -6.24 10.68
N LEU A 217 6.17 -5.98 10.04
CA LEU A 217 6.30 -6.06 8.58
C LEU A 217 5.96 -7.47 8.09
N TYR A 218 6.53 -8.51 8.70
CA TYR A 218 6.18 -9.89 8.34
C TYR A 218 4.69 -10.18 8.55
N ASN A 219 4.10 -9.79 9.68
CA ASN A 219 2.66 -9.97 9.91
C ASN A 219 1.82 -9.28 8.84
N SER A 220 2.22 -8.09 8.42
CA SER A 220 1.54 -7.32 7.37
C SER A 220 1.68 -8.01 6.01
N LEU A 221 2.88 -8.47 5.65
CA LEU A 221 3.13 -9.16 4.38
C LEU A 221 2.47 -10.55 4.33
N ASP A 222 2.47 -11.29 5.43
CA ASP A 222 1.79 -12.59 5.56
C ASP A 222 0.29 -12.47 5.29
N TYR A 223 -0.28 -11.32 5.62
CA TYR A 223 -1.68 -11.00 5.38
C TYR A 223 -1.95 -10.46 3.96
N ILE A 224 -1.12 -9.56 3.45
CA ILE A 224 -1.36 -8.89 2.16
C ILE A 224 -0.95 -9.74 0.96
N VAL A 225 0.18 -10.45 1.01
CA VAL A 225 0.71 -11.19 -0.15
C VAL A 225 -0.29 -12.22 -0.70
N PRO A 226 -1.01 -13.02 0.12
CA PRO A 226 -2.04 -13.93 -0.38
C PRO A 226 -3.18 -13.25 -1.16
N LEU A 227 -3.42 -11.96 -0.93
CA LEU A 227 -4.47 -11.19 -1.59
C LEU A 227 -4.04 -10.66 -2.97
N LEU A 228 -2.74 -10.70 -3.29
CA LEU A 228 -2.17 -10.22 -4.55
C LEU A 228 -2.19 -11.33 -5.62
N LYS A 229 -3.36 -11.53 -6.23
CA LYS A 229 -3.58 -12.59 -7.23
C LYS A 229 -2.89 -12.24 -8.55
N SER A 230 -1.88 -13.02 -8.93
CA SER A 230 -1.17 -12.89 -10.20
C SER A 230 -0.62 -14.24 -10.64
N LYS A 231 -0.49 -14.44 -11.95
CA LYS A 231 0.27 -15.58 -12.51
C LYS A 231 1.77 -15.36 -12.41
N GLU A 232 2.19 -14.10 -12.26
CA GLU A 232 3.58 -13.71 -12.22
C GLU A 232 4.15 -13.72 -10.81
N LYS A 233 5.46 -13.89 -10.78
CA LYS A 233 6.19 -13.87 -9.53
C LYS A 233 6.15 -12.46 -8.92
N LEU A 234 5.84 -12.38 -7.63
CA LEU A 234 5.88 -11.13 -6.87
C LEU A 234 7.29 -10.53 -6.93
N LYS A 235 7.40 -9.24 -7.27
CA LYS A 235 8.66 -8.50 -7.21
C LYS A 235 8.74 -7.73 -5.89
N VAL A 236 9.91 -7.74 -5.27
CA VAL A 236 10.20 -6.92 -4.09
C VAL A 236 11.38 -6.02 -4.41
N LEU A 237 11.13 -4.71 -4.43
CA LEU A 237 12.11 -3.67 -4.67
C LEU A 237 12.56 -3.09 -3.34
N ILE A 238 13.86 -3.16 -3.03
CA ILE A 238 14.42 -2.57 -1.81
C ILE A 238 15.26 -1.34 -2.17
N THR A 239 14.75 -0.15 -1.86
CA THR A 239 15.35 1.14 -2.25
C THR A 239 16.35 1.68 -1.23
N GLY A 240 17.25 0.82 -0.74
CA GLY A 240 18.38 1.18 0.11
C GLY A 240 18.13 1.17 1.62
N ASP A 241 19.21 1.38 2.36
CA ASP A 241 19.30 1.30 3.82
C ASP A 241 18.77 -0.05 4.36
N LEU A 242 19.27 -1.13 3.76
CA LEU A 242 19.04 -2.52 4.17
C LEU A 242 19.54 -2.77 5.59
N MET A 243 20.74 -2.27 5.92
CA MET A 243 21.41 -2.48 7.19
C MET A 243 21.66 -1.18 7.96
N GLU A 244 21.75 -1.26 9.29
CA GLU A 244 22.07 -0.09 10.12
C GLU A 244 23.51 0.41 9.90
N SER A 245 24.40 -0.53 9.57
CA SER A 245 25.81 -0.29 9.24
C SER A 245 26.42 -1.50 8.53
N PRO A 246 27.49 -1.30 7.74
CA PRO A 246 28.14 -2.32 6.89
C PRO A 246 29.05 -3.28 7.67
N ASN A 247 28.51 -3.95 8.69
CA ASN A 247 29.24 -4.96 9.46
C ASN A 247 28.71 -6.37 9.20
N ARG A 248 29.57 -7.38 9.41
CA ARG A 248 29.29 -8.79 9.10
C ARG A 248 27.98 -9.30 9.73
N LYS A 249 27.68 -8.92 10.98
CA LYS A 249 26.43 -9.33 11.66
C LYS A 249 25.21 -8.78 10.91
N ASN A 250 25.24 -7.51 10.55
CA ASN A 250 24.12 -6.89 9.84
C ASN A 250 23.98 -7.41 8.41
N MET A 251 25.09 -7.73 7.74
CA MET A 251 25.05 -8.38 6.43
C MET A 251 24.35 -9.75 6.48
N TYR A 252 24.61 -10.56 7.51
CA TYR A 252 23.86 -11.81 7.70
C TYR A 252 22.37 -11.56 7.90
N LEU A 253 21.99 -10.58 8.74
CA LEU A 253 20.58 -10.23 8.94
C LEU A 253 19.90 -9.76 7.64
N ALA A 254 20.58 -8.97 6.82
CA ALA A 254 20.08 -8.53 5.52
C ALA A 254 19.92 -9.71 4.55
N ASN A 255 20.91 -10.61 4.50
CA ASN A 255 20.82 -11.82 3.69
C ASN A 255 19.69 -12.74 4.15
N ASP A 256 19.52 -12.94 5.46
CA ASP A 256 18.45 -13.76 6.04
C ASP A 256 17.07 -13.16 5.75
N PHE A 257 16.94 -11.84 5.86
CA PHE A 257 15.75 -11.11 5.46
C PHE A 257 15.41 -11.37 3.99
N MET A 258 16.35 -11.10 3.08
CA MET A 258 16.13 -11.30 1.64
C MET A 258 15.80 -12.76 1.30
N ASN A 259 16.49 -13.72 1.93
CA ASN A 259 16.22 -15.14 1.74
C ASN A 259 14.84 -15.55 2.25
N ARG A 260 14.39 -14.97 3.37
CA ARG A 260 13.04 -15.19 3.88
C ARG A 260 12.00 -14.64 2.91
N ILE A 261 12.17 -13.41 2.41
CA ILE A 261 11.27 -12.82 1.41
C ILE A 261 11.18 -13.72 0.16
N LYS A 262 12.33 -14.14 -0.38
CA LYS A 262 12.40 -15.04 -1.55
C LYS A 262 11.70 -16.38 -1.32
N LYS A 263 11.91 -17.01 -0.16
CA LYS A 263 11.39 -18.36 0.12
C LYS A 263 9.92 -18.36 0.55
N GLN A 264 9.57 -17.48 1.48
CA GLN A 264 8.24 -17.45 2.08
C GLN A 264 7.19 -16.93 1.10
N TYR A 265 7.50 -15.84 0.39
CA TYR A 265 6.56 -15.18 -0.54
C TYR A 265 6.81 -15.57 -2.00
N LYS A 266 7.73 -16.52 -2.25
CA LYS A 266 8.17 -16.91 -3.60
C LYS A 266 8.47 -15.70 -4.48
N ALA A 267 9.14 -14.69 -3.92
CA ALA A 267 9.32 -13.39 -4.58
C ALA A 267 10.71 -13.21 -5.22
N ASP A 268 10.78 -12.38 -6.26
CA ASP A 268 12.03 -11.87 -6.82
C ASP A 268 12.44 -10.59 -6.12
N VAL A 269 13.59 -10.63 -5.45
CA VAL A 269 14.10 -9.49 -4.69
C VAL A 269 15.18 -8.78 -5.51
N THR A 270 14.93 -7.51 -5.81
CA THR A 270 15.90 -6.57 -6.39
C THR A 270 16.17 -5.46 -5.37
N PHE A 271 17.43 -5.07 -5.19
CA PHE A 271 17.78 -4.03 -4.23
C PHE A 271 18.88 -3.12 -4.76
N ILE A 272 18.93 -1.92 -4.19
CA ILE A 272 20.03 -0.96 -4.29
C ILE A 272 20.56 -0.65 -2.89
N LEU A 273 21.72 0.00 -2.81
CA LEU A 273 22.32 0.40 -1.55
C LEU A 273 21.89 1.82 -1.16
N GLY A 274 21.74 2.03 0.15
CA GLY A 274 21.60 3.35 0.76
C GLY A 274 22.85 3.76 1.52
N ASN A 275 22.83 4.96 2.10
CA ASN A 275 24.02 5.54 2.75
C ASN A 275 24.47 4.77 4.00
N HIS A 276 23.59 3.98 4.64
CA HIS A 276 23.96 3.10 5.76
C HIS A 276 24.54 1.75 5.32
N ASP A 277 24.43 1.40 4.04
CA ASP A 277 24.88 0.12 3.52
C ASP A 277 26.35 0.13 3.09
N VAL A 278 26.98 1.31 2.96
CA VAL A 278 28.35 1.48 2.41
C VAL A 278 29.34 2.02 3.44
N ILE A 279 30.63 1.70 3.25
CA ILE A 279 31.74 2.28 4.02
C ILE A 279 32.36 3.41 3.20
N VAL A 280 32.22 4.66 3.64
CA VAL A 280 32.87 5.80 2.98
C VAL A 280 34.32 5.94 3.43
N HIS A 281 35.19 6.32 2.48
CA HIS A 281 36.66 6.44 2.54
C HIS A 281 37.24 7.44 3.58
N GLY A 282 36.64 7.59 4.77
CA GLY A 282 37.11 8.46 5.85
C GLY A 282 37.49 7.77 7.17
N PHE A 283 37.22 6.47 7.34
CA PHE A 283 37.42 5.76 8.62
C PHE A 283 38.23 4.45 8.50
N ASN A 284 39.02 4.29 7.44
CA ASN A 284 39.88 3.11 7.22
C ASN A 284 41.34 3.51 6.95
N MET A 285 41.98 4.25 7.86
CA MET A 285 43.46 4.31 7.88
C MET A 285 44.10 3.02 8.45
N ALA A 286 43.32 2.06 8.98
CA ALA A 286 43.90 0.91 9.69
C ALA A 286 43.54 -0.49 9.18
N ARG A 287 42.62 -0.69 8.21
CA ARG A 287 42.29 -2.05 7.70
C ARG A 287 41.87 -2.06 6.22
N ASN A 288 42.80 -2.45 5.34
CA ASN A 288 42.68 -2.56 3.88
C ASN A 288 41.76 -3.69 3.35
N GLN A 289 40.65 -4.06 4.01
CA GLN A 289 39.94 -5.30 3.64
C GLN A 289 38.40 -5.35 3.79
N LYS A 290 37.67 -4.21 3.78
CA LYS A 290 36.20 -4.24 3.95
C LYS A 290 35.35 -3.62 2.84
N SER A 291 35.94 -2.89 1.89
CA SER A 291 35.22 -2.25 0.78
C SER A 291 34.83 -3.22 -0.34
N LYS A 292 35.63 -4.27 -0.61
CA LYS A 292 35.39 -5.22 -1.71
C LYS A 292 34.16 -6.14 -1.55
N VAL A 293 33.69 -6.38 -0.33
CA VAL A 293 32.62 -7.37 -0.07
C VAL A 293 31.22 -6.80 -0.36
N ILE A 294 31.04 -5.48 -0.26
CA ILE A 294 29.75 -4.81 -0.47
C ILE A 294 29.52 -4.47 -1.95
N ALA A 295 30.59 -4.13 -2.68
CA ALA A 295 30.54 -3.95 -4.13
C ALA A 295 30.11 -5.23 -4.88
N TYR A 296 30.42 -6.41 -4.34
CA TYR A 296 29.98 -7.70 -4.91
C TYR A 296 28.45 -7.90 -4.87
N LEU A 297 27.72 -7.18 -4.00
CA LEU A 297 26.26 -7.24 -3.93
C LEU A 297 25.56 -6.40 -5.02
N LEU A 298 26.29 -5.52 -5.71
CA LEU A 298 25.75 -4.56 -6.69
C LEU A 298 25.70 -5.11 -8.13
N GLY A 299 25.76 -6.42 -8.33
CA GLY A 299 26.19 -7.10 -9.57
C GLY A 299 25.57 -6.74 -10.93
N GLU A 300 24.66 -5.79 -11.04
CA GLU A 300 24.15 -5.26 -12.32
C GLU A 300 23.53 -3.86 -12.13
N SER A 301 23.85 -2.90 -13.01
CA SER A 301 23.21 -1.57 -13.09
C SER A 301 21.83 -1.68 -13.72
N ILE A 302 21.63 -2.66 -14.60
CA ILE A 302 20.37 -2.92 -15.29
C ILE A 302 19.92 -4.35 -15.04
N LYS A 303 18.63 -4.53 -14.76
CA LYS A 303 17.97 -5.83 -14.71
C LYS A 303 16.75 -5.85 -15.62
N VAL A 304 16.78 -6.73 -16.62
CA VAL A 304 15.64 -6.96 -17.52
C VAL A 304 14.69 -7.99 -16.91
N ILE A 305 13.41 -7.70 -16.94
CA ILE A 305 12.32 -8.62 -16.55
C ILE A 305 11.47 -8.84 -17.79
N GLU A 306 11.79 -9.92 -18.51
CA GLU A 306 11.30 -10.17 -19.87
C GLU A 306 9.79 -10.44 -19.93
N ASP A 307 9.28 -11.25 -19.01
CA ASP A 307 7.87 -11.68 -19.00
C ASP A 307 6.89 -10.52 -18.79
N GLU A 308 7.34 -9.43 -18.16
CA GLU A 308 6.58 -8.20 -17.98
C GLU A 308 7.06 -7.05 -18.85
N LYS A 309 8.10 -7.25 -19.68
CA LYS A 309 8.70 -6.19 -20.49
C LYS A 309 9.08 -4.96 -19.66
N ILE A 310 9.83 -5.19 -18.58
CA ILE A 310 10.32 -4.13 -17.69
C ILE A 310 11.84 -4.12 -17.67
N ILE A 311 12.42 -2.92 -17.65
CA ILE A 311 13.85 -2.73 -17.35
C ILE A 311 13.97 -1.95 -16.04
N LEU A 312 14.60 -2.59 -15.05
CA LEU A 312 14.96 -1.97 -13.79
C LEU A 312 16.36 -1.37 -13.89
N ILE A 313 16.43 -0.04 -13.83
CA ILE A 313 17.67 0.73 -13.75
C ILE A 313 17.98 0.96 -12.28
N LYS A 314 19.13 0.46 -11.83
CA LYS A 314 19.59 0.50 -10.43
C LYS A 314 20.70 1.53 -10.29
N MET A 315 20.40 2.65 -9.66
CA MET A 315 21.30 3.78 -9.56
C MET A 315 21.87 3.92 -8.14
N ASP A 316 23.19 3.95 -8.05
CA ASP A 316 23.91 4.21 -6.82
C ASP A 316 24.06 5.72 -6.60
N THR A 317 23.45 6.21 -5.52
CA THR A 317 23.50 7.63 -5.13
C THR A 317 24.45 7.88 -3.96
N THR A 318 25.19 6.85 -3.53
CA THR A 318 26.07 6.86 -2.34
C THR A 318 27.55 6.98 -2.70
N SER A 319 27.91 6.75 -3.96
CA SER A 319 29.28 6.67 -4.48
C SER A 319 29.98 8.02 -4.56
N GLU A 320 29.24 9.10 -4.83
CA GLU A 320 29.77 10.46 -4.89
C GLU A 320 28.97 11.41 -3.98
N GLY A 321 29.66 12.38 -3.37
CA GLY A 321 29.01 13.48 -2.65
C GLY A 321 28.89 13.39 -1.13
N ASN A 322 28.09 14.28 -0.53
CA ASN A 322 27.75 14.21 0.89
C ASN A 322 26.74 13.07 1.13
N LEU A 323 27.07 12.12 2.01
CA LEU A 323 26.26 10.96 2.41
C LEU A 323 24.79 11.25 2.72
N ALA A 324 24.46 12.48 3.12
CA ALA A 324 23.10 12.89 3.46
C ALA A 324 22.28 13.45 2.28
N ARG A 325 22.92 13.72 1.14
CA ARG A 325 22.28 14.25 -0.08
C ARG A 325 22.44 13.29 -1.25
N GLY A 326 23.58 12.62 -1.35
CA GLY A 326 23.94 11.75 -2.47
C GLY A 326 24.27 12.51 -3.76
N LYS A 327 24.82 11.79 -4.73
CA LYS A 327 25.11 12.22 -6.09
C LYS A 327 25.17 11.00 -7.01
N VAL A 328 24.74 11.16 -8.26
CA VAL A 328 24.83 10.09 -9.27
C VAL A 328 26.12 10.21 -10.08
N GLY A 329 26.40 11.41 -10.57
CA GLY A 329 27.54 11.72 -11.43
C GLY A 329 27.35 11.30 -12.89
N HIS A 330 27.89 12.11 -13.81
CA HIS A 330 27.75 11.91 -15.26
C HIS A 330 28.33 10.57 -15.74
N ARG A 331 29.41 10.07 -15.10
CA ARG A 331 30.02 8.79 -15.46
C ARG A 331 29.02 7.64 -15.35
N GLN A 332 28.26 7.59 -14.25
CA GLN A 332 27.28 6.54 -14.02
C GLN A 332 26.10 6.65 -15.00
N LEU A 333 25.67 7.87 -15.32
CA LEU A 333 24.63 8.10 -16.34
C LEU A 333 25.08 7.58 -17.71
N ASN A 334 26.33 7.84 -18.10
CA ASN A 334 26.88 7.34 -19.37
C ASN A 334 27.02 5.81 -19.37
N GLU A 335 27.46 5.21 -18.26
CA GLU A 335 27.56 3.74 -18.14
C GLU A 335 26.19 3.07 -18.29
N ILE A 336 25.15 3.64 -17.67
CA ILE A 336 23.77 3.16 -17.83
C ILE A 336 23.28 3.38 -19.27
N ASP A 337 23.63 4.50 -19.91
CA ASP A 337 23.28 4.76 -21.31
C ASP A 337 23.89 3.70 -22.24
N ASP A 338 25.18 3.39 -22.08
CA ASP A 338 25.87 2.36 -22.85
C ASP A 338 25.22 0.97 -22.63
N GLU A 339 24.85 0.63 -21.39
CA GLU A 339 24.15 -0.63 -21.08
C GLU A 339 22.73 -0.67 -21.68
N LEU A 340 21.99 0.44 -21.70
CA LEU A 340 20.65 0.53 -22.30
C LEU A 340 20.70 0.44 -23.84
N GLU A 341 21.70 1.06 -24.47
CA GLU A 341 21.90 1.02 -25.93
C GLU A 341 22.23 -0.38 -26.44
N ALA A 342 22.74 -1.26 -25.57
CA ALA A 342 23.01 -2.66 -25.89
C ALA A 342 21.77 -3.57 -25.83
N ILE A 343 20.61 -3.07 -25.40
CA ILE A 343 19.37 -3.83 -25.32
C ILE A 343 18.59 -3.67 -26.64
N ASP A 344 18.41 -4.77 -27.35
CA ASP A 344 17.58 -4.81 -28.56
C ASP A 344 16.12 -4.45 -28.23
N HIS A 345 15.51 -3.63 -29.08
CA HIS A 345 14.11 -3.20 -28.95
C HIS A 345 13.79 -2.57 -27.59
N LEU A 346 14.65 -1.68 -27.09
CA LEU A 346 14.48 -0.97 -25.82
C LEU A 346 13.09 -0.30 -25.69
N GLU A 347 12.51 0.15 -26.82
CA GLU A 347 11.18 0.75 -26.92
C GLU A 347 10.03 -0.16 -26.48
N ASP A 348 10.23 -1.48 -26.46
CA ASP A 348 9.23 -2.47 -26.04
C ASP A 348 9.12 -2.59 -24.51
N TYR A 349 9.99 -1.90 -23.76
CA TYR A 349 10.11 -2.04 -22.31
C TYR A 349 9.69 -0.79 -21.54
N ALA A 350 8.96 -1.02 -20.44
CA ALA A 350 8.75 0.02 -19.44
C ALA A 350 10.01 0.21 -18.58
N LEU A 351 10.58 1.42 -18.61
CA LEU A 351 11.74 1.76 -17.79
C LEU A 351 11.33 2.17 -16.37
N ILE A 352 11.99 1.56 -15.39
CA ILE A 352 11.80 1.85 -13.97
C ILE A 352 13.16 2.17 -13.35
N LEU A 353 13.27 3.33 -12.72
CA LEU A 353 14.48 3.76 -12.03
C LEU A 353 14.37 3.52 -10.53
N MET A 354 15.39 2.90 -9.94
CA MET A 354 15.56 2.71 -8.50
C MET A 354 16.75 3.51 -8.00
N LEU A 355 16.55 4.36 -7.00
CA LEU A 355 17.61 5.15 -6.37
C LEU A 355 17.31 5.41 -4.88
N HIS A 356 18.30 5.61 -4.02
CA HIS A 356 18.02 5.77 -2.58
C HIS A 356 17.59 7.21 -2.23
N HIS A 357 18.35 8.22 -2.65
CA HIS A 357 18.13 9.62 -2.29
C HIS A 357 17.10 10.32 -3.18
N HIS A 358 16.01 10.83 -2.60
CA HIS A 358 14.99 11.61 -3.31
C HIS A 358 15.49 12.71 -4.27
N VAL A 359 14.86 12.76 -5.45
CA VAL A 359 15.12 13.73 -6.53
C VAL A 359 14.40 15.08 -6.30
N TYR A 360 13.22 15.05 -5.68
CA TYR A 360 12.42 16.24 -5.38
C TYR A 360 12.20 16.42 -3.88
N PRO A 361 12.01 17.64 -3.38
CA PRO A 361 11.65 17.87 -1.98
C PRO A 361 10.39 17.09 -1.59
N ILE A 362 10.45 16.38 -0.47
CA ILE A 362 9.34 15.57 0.05
C ILE A 362 8.54 16.36 1.06
N SER A 363 7.22 16.41 0.87
CA SER A 363 6.28 16.90 1.88
C SER A 363 5.63 15.75 2.64
N LYS A 364 5.36 15.92 3.94
CA LYS A 364 4.69 14.92 4.77
C LYS A 364 3.22 14.73 4.36
N ALA A 365 2.69 13.51 4.50
CA ALA A 365 1.26 13.24 4.42
C ALA A 365 0.48 14.08 5.45
N GLN A 366 -0.71 14.56 5.09
CA GLN A 366 -1.45 15.53 5.89
C GLN A 366 -1.84 15.00 7.28
N PHE A 367 -2.17 13.72 7.42
CA PHE A 367 -2.50 13.13 8.72
C PHE A 367 -1.30 13.07 9.68
N ILE A 368 -0.09 12.91 9.14
CA ILE A 368 1.16 12.98 9.92
C ILE A 368 1.37 14.41 10.43
N LYS A 369 0.97 15.42 9.64
CA LYS A 369 1.01 16.85 10.04
C LYS A 369 -0.05 17.18 11.12
N THR A 370 -1.25 16.61 11.01
CA THR A 370 -2.44 17.03 11.79
C THR A 370 -2.43 16.58 13.26
N LYS A 371 -1.66 15.56 13.65
CA LYS A 371 -1.53 15.14 15.06
C LYS A 371 -0.66 16.09 15.92
N TRP A 372 -0.31 17.28 15.41
CA TRP A 372 0.32 18.35 16.16
C TRP A 372 -0.72 19.43 16.52
N HIS A 373 -0.84 19.79 17.79
CA HIS A 373 -1.52 21.03 18.17
C HIS A 373 -0.69 22.19 17.64
N GLU A 374 -1.13 22.81 16.54
CA GLU A 374 -0.63 24.10 16.04
C GLU A 374 -0.92 25.23 17.05
N LYS A 375 -0.18 25.24 18.15
CA LYS A 375 0.09 26.43 18.95
C LYS A 375 1.59 26.66 19.01
N THR A 376 2.21 26.84 17.86
CA THR A 376 3.32 27.78 17.68
C THR A 376 3.66 27.93 16.19
N PHE A 377 3.28 29.09 15.65
CA PHE A 377 3.92 29.85 14.57
C PHE A 377 4.54 29.10 13.37
N ILE A 378 3.90 29.29 12.21
CA ILE A 378 4.48 29.57 10.89
C ILE A 378 5.98 29.27 10.76
N ASN A 379 6.30 28.17 10.09
CA ASN A 379 7.42 28.01 9.14
C ASN A 379 7.08 26.77 8.29
N ARG A 380 6.61 26.93 7.05
CA ARG A 380 7.49 26.97 5.87
C ARG A 380 8.72 26.05 6.01
N ILE A 381 8.48 24.74 6.13
CA ILE A 381 9.51 23.73 5.88
C ILE A 381 8.97 22.79 4.81
N VAL A 382 8.93 23.30 3.57
CA VAL A 382 9.42 22.48 2.47
C VAL A 382 10.90 22.32 2.78
N GLU A 383 11.30 21.14 3.23
CA GLU A 383 12.66 20.85 3.66
C GLU A 383 13.54 20.74 2.41
N THR A 384 13.80 21.88 1.75
CA THR A 384 14.55 22.04 0.50
C THR A 384 16.01 21.60 0.57
N SER A 385 16.49 21.11 1.72
CA SER A 385 17.91 21.01 2.04
C SER A 385 18.57 19.63 1.87
N LYS A 386 17.84 18.58 1.47
CA LYS A 386 18.41 17.21 1.36
C LYS A 386 18.19 16.48 0.03
N VAL A 387 17.77 17.19 -1.00
CA VAL A 387 17.69 16.64 -2.36
C VAL A 387 19.10 16.31 -2.88
N LEU A 388 19.21 15.32 -3.79
CA LEU A 388 20.40 15.01 -4.58
C LEU A 388 21.11 16.28 -5.06
N MET A 389 22.45 16.29 -5.02
CA MET A 389 23.21 17.49 -5.38
C MET A 389 23.15 17.81 -6.87
N ASP A 390 23.09 16.77 -7.72
CA ASP A 390 22.98 16.84 -9.18
C ASP A 390 21.55 16.49 -9.65
N ALA A 391 20.53 16.78 -8.84
CA ALA A 391 19.13 16.53 -9.19
C ALA A 391 18.71 17.14 -10.55
N PRO A 392 19.13 18.37 -10.94
CA PRO A 392 18.77 18.92 -12.26
C PRO A 392 19.28 18.05 -13.42
N ASP A 393 20.54 17.60 -13.36
CA ASP A 393 21.15 16.77 -14.41
C ASP A 393 20.44 15.41 -14.49
N LEU A 394 20.11 14.82 -13.33
CA LEU A 394 19.36 13.57 -13.27
C LEU A 394 17.94 13.73 -13.82
N ILE A 395 17.24 14.83 -13.51
CA ILE A 395 15.90 15.11 -14.05
C ILE A 395 15.96 15.20 -15.56
N GLN A 396 16.91 15.94 -16.12
CA GLN A 396 17.09 16.06 -17.56
C GLN A 396 17.37 14.70 -18.21
N TRP A 397 18.18 13.86 -17.57
CA TRP A 397 18.46 12.50 -18.05
C TRP A 397 17.21 11.60 -18.01
N ILE A 398 16.44 11.64 -16.92
CA ILE A 398 15.15 10.94 -16.78
C ILE A 398 14.20 11.35 -17.92
N GLU A 399 14.11 12.66 -18.20
CA GLU A 399 13.31 13.24 -19.28
C GLU A 399 13.74 12.73 -20.65
N LYS A 400 15.04 12.80 -20.95
CA LYS A 400 15.62 12.32 -22.21
C LYS A 400 15.37 10.83 -22.45
N LYS A 401 15.37 10.03 -21.40
CA LYS A 401 15.19 8.56 -21.47
C LYS A 401 13.74 8.13 -21.32
N HIS A 402 12.78 9.06 -21.22
CA HIS A 402 11.36 8.78 -21.04
C HIS A 402 11.06 7.84 -19.85
N ILE A 403 11.87 7.90 -18.79
CA ILE A 403 11.66 7.06 -17.61
C ILE A 403 10.44 7.54 -16.84
N ARG A 404 9.42 6.69 -16.73
CA ARG A 404 8.12 7.05 -16.15
C ARG A 404 8.03 6.77 -14.65
N TYR A 405 8.72 5.77 -14.13
CA TYR A 405 8.54 5.34 -12.73
C TYR A 405 9.86 5.38 -11.97
N ILE A 406 9.91 6.16 -10.89
CA ILE A 406 11.10 6.39 -10.08
C ILE A 406 10.82 5.99 -8.63
N PHE A 407 11.42 4.90 -8.18
CA PHE A 407 11.28 4.36 -6.83
C PHE A 407 12.45 4.83 -5.95
N HIS A 408 12.16 5.42 -4.79
CA HIS A 408 13.19 5.91 -3.87
C HIS A 408 12.90 5.74 -2.36
N GLY A 409 13.88 6.09 -1.52
CA GLY A 409 13.86 5.93 -0.06
C GLY A 409 14.40 7.14 0.73
N HIS A 410 15.21 6.86 1.76
CA HIS A 410 16.06 7.77 2.55
C HIS A 410 15.36 8.65 3.59
N LYS A 411 14.18 9.20 3.26
CA LYS A 411 13.48 10.14 4.15
C LYS A 411 12.61 9.48 5.21
N HIS A 412 12.47 8.15 5.17
CA HIS A 412 11.57 7.36 6.02
C HIS A 412 10.08 7.73 5.93
N LEU A 413 9.70 8.57 4.96
CA LEU A 413 8.35 9.07 4.73
C LEU A 413 7.85 8.53 3.39
N PRO A 414 6.68 7.86 3.35
CA PRO A 414 6.08 7.51 2.07
C PRO A 414 5.73 8.77 1.28
N PHE A 415 5.86 8.68 -0.04
CA PHE A 415 5.66 9.79 -0.94
C PHE A 415 5.17 9.28 -2.29
N PHE A 416 4.19 9.96 -2.87
CA PHE A 416 3.73 9.70 -4.23
C PHE A 416 3.48 11.05 -4.91
N ARG A 417 4.13 11.29 -6.04
CA ARG A 417 3.98 12.53 -6.79
C ARG A 417 4.15 12.28 -8.29
N LYS A 418 3.24 12.85 -9.08
CA LYS A 418 3.40 13.00 -10.52
C LYS A 418 4.08 14.34 -10.79
N GLU A 419 5.15 14.32 -11.57
CA GLU A 419 5.78 15.51 -12.15
C GLU A 419 5.88 15.29 -13.66
N ASN A 420 5.24 16.17 -14.43
CA ASN A 420 5.04 15.99 -15.86
C ASN A 420 4.45 14.60 -16.17
N TYR A 421 5.18 13.76 -16.93
CA TYR A 421 4.76 12.41 -17.30
C TYR A 421 5.27 11.32 -16.32
N ALA A 422 6.14 11.67 -15.37
CA ALA A 422 6.86 10.75 -14.51
C ALA A 422 6.30 10.73 -13.07
N TYR A 423 6.49 9.59 -12.39
CA TYR A 423 6.02 9.33 -11.04
C TYR A 423 7.19 9.05 -10.11
N TYR A 424 7.22 9.78 -9.00
CA TYR A 424 8.22 9.65 -7.95
C TYR A 424 7.57 9.01 -6.73
N ILE A 425 8.02 7.80 -6.40
CA ILE A 425 7.39 6.89 -5.45
C ILE A 425 8.39 6.60 -4.33
N GLY A 426 8.22 7.28 -3.20
CA GLY A 426 9.00 7.09 -1.99
C GLY A 426 8.38 6.01 -1.10
N ALA A 427 9.16 5.01 -0.71
CA ALA A 427 8.80 4.16 0.42
C ALA A 427 9.20 4.86 1.73
N GLY A 428 8.34 4.74 2.74
CA GLY A 428 8.74 5.09 4.10
C GLY A 428 9.57 3.98 4.74
N SER A 429 9.73 4.04 6.07
CA SER A 429 10.54 3.02 6.75
C SER A 429 9.78 1.71 6.98
N ALA A 430 10.29 0.62 6.41
CA ALA A 430 9.67 -0.70 6.51
C ALA A 430 9.80 -1.34 7.91
N THR A 431 10.77 -0.90 8.74
CA THR A 431 10.95 -1.40 10.12
C THR A 431 11.06 -0.29 11.17
N GLY A 432 11.34 0.95 10.74
CA GLY A 432 11.48 2.12 11.57
C GLY A 432 10.14 2.78 11.84
N GLY A 433 10.09 3.68 12.82
CA GLY A 433 8.95 4.57 13.02
C GLY A 433 9.47 5.98 12.84
N LEU A 434 8.68 6.85 12.22
CA LEU A 434 9.01 8.26 12.10
C LEU A 434 9.41 8.81 13.48
N LYS A 435 10.57 9.47 13.58
CA LYS A 435 11.07 10.04 14.85
C LYS A 435 10.12 11.09 15.45
N GLU A 436 9.12 11.52 14.71
CA GLU A 436 8.31 12.71 14.95
C GLU A 436 6.83 12.43 15.27
N SER A 437 6.40 11.15 15.32
CA SER A 437 5.05 10.78 15.73
C SER A 437 5.06 9.93 17.01
N LYS A 438 4.09 10.15 17.91
CA LYS A 438 3.88 9.29 19.09
C LYS A 438 3.55 7.84 18.69
N SER A 439 2.97 7.65 17.51
CA SER A 439 2.77 6.34 16.87
C SER A 439 3.98 5.98 15.99
N ARG A 440 4.40 4.72 16.02
CA ARG A 440 5.56 4.24 15.26
C ARG A 440 5.08 3.35 14.13
N TYR A 441 4.47 3.95 13.11
CA TYR A 441 4.07 3.20 11.91
C TYR A 441 5.30 2.66 11.18
N ILE A 442 5.24 1.41 10.75
CA ILE A 442 6.00 0.95 9.58
C ILE A 442 5.22 1.32 8.32
N SER A 443 5.91 1.37 7.19
CA SER A 443 5.25 1.61 5.91
C SER A 443 5.96 0.92 4.76
N TYR A 444 5.17 0.51 3.78
CA TYR A 444 5.63 -0.06 2.52
C TYR A 444 4.59 0.21 1.43
N ASN A 445 4.99 0.07 0.18
CA ASN A 445 4.10 0.29 -0.96
C ASN A 445 3.82 -1.04 -1.65
N VAL A 446 2.59 -1.24 -2.12
CA VAL A 446 2.19 -2.28 -3.07
C VAL A 446 1.81 -1.58 -4.36
N VAL A 447 2.43 -1.94 -5.47
CA VAL A 447 2.20 -1.33 -6.77
C VAL A 447 1.72 -2.39 -7.76
N LYS A 448 0.61 -2.13 -8.43
CA LYS A 448 0.07 -2.97 -9.50
C LYS A 448 0.58 -2.49 -10.85
N TYR A 449 1.08 -3.44 -11.64
CA TYR A 449 1.47 -3.28 -13.04
C TYR A 449 0.56 -4.13 -13.91
N ASN A 450 0.04 -3.55 -14.99
CA ASN A 450 -0.68 -4.28 -16.01
C ASN A 450 0.28 -4.60 -17.17
N ARG A 451 0.46 -5.89 -17.45
CA ARG A 451 1.38 -6.40 -18.46
C ARG A 451 0.93 -6.14 -19.89
N PHE A 452 -0.38 -6.10 -20.12
CA PHE A 452 -0.94 -5.83 -21.43
C PHE A 452 -0.70 -4.37 -21.83
N ASP A 453 -1.00 -3.44 -20.92
CA ASP A 453 -0.79 -2.00 -21.14
C ASP A 453 0.65 -1.54 -20.90
N GLN A 454 1.48 -2.43 -20.35
CA GLN A 454 2.83 -2.17 -19.87
C GLN A 454 2.97 -0.96 -18.93
N LYS A 455 1.98 -0.76 -18.04
CA LYS A 455 1.88 0.42 -17.17
C LYS A 455 1.59 0.05 -15.73
N MET A 456 2.17 0.81 -14.80
CA MET A 456 1.69 0.85 -13.41
C MET A 456 0.29 1.48 -13.38
N LYS A 457 -0.59 0.94 -12.54
CA LYS A 457 -2.01 1.31 -12.46
C LYS A 457 -2.42 1.87 -11.11
N THR A 458 -2.01 1.20 -10.03
CA THR A 458 -2.30 1.62 -8.65
C THR A 458 -1.06 1.48 -7.76
N CYS A 459 -0.91 2.39 -6.79
CA CYS A 459 0.07 2.32 -5.72
C CYS A 459 -0.65 2.47 -4.38
N MET A 460 -0.69 1.39 -3.60
CA MET A 460 -1.20 1.41 -2.23
C MET A 460 -0.05 1.60 -1.24
N ILE A 461 -0.15 2.62 -0.40
CA ILE A 461 0.79 2.88 0.69
C ILE A 461 0.17 2.40 2.00
N PHE A 462 0.84 1.44 2.63
CA PHE A 462 0.44 0.89 3.92
C PHE A 462 1.10 1.65 5.06
N TYR A 463 0.32 1.97 6.08
CA TYR A 463 0.79 2.51 7.35
C TYR A 463 0.28 1.61 8.49
N ASP A 464 1.20 0.90 9.13
CA ASP A 464 0.86 -0.13 10.11
C ASP A 464 1.55 0.14 11.45
N ASP A 465 0.77 0.31 12.52
CA ASP A 465 1.29 0.70 13.83
C ASP A 465 1.95 -0.50 14.52
N LYS A 466 3.22 -0.35 14.92
CA LYS A 466 3.98 -1.42 15.59
C LYS A 466 3.34 -1.98 16.86
N ALA A 467 2.53 -1.19 17.55
CA ALA A 467 1.85 -1.61 18.76
C ALA A 467 0.41 -2.05 18.49
N LYS A 468 -0.06 -2.00 17.23
CA LYS A 468 -1.46 -2.13 16.82
C LYS A 468 -2.40 -1.23 17.64
N ALA A 469 -1.86 -0.13 18.19
CA ALA A 469 -2.58 0.79 19.06
C ALA A 469 -3.39 1.81 18.27
N GLU A 470 -3.03 2.02 17.01
CA GLU A 470 -3.70 2.90 16.07
C GLU A 470 -4.24 2.08 14.89
N ARG A 471 -5.20 2.66 14.17
CA ARG A 471 -5.75 2.06 12.96
C ARG A 471 -4.66 1.83 11.92
N GLN A 472 -4.72 0.70 11.23
CA GLN A 472 -4.02 0.56 9.96
C GLN A 472 -4.61 1.59 9.00
N ARG A 473 -3.76 2.26 8.24
CA ARG A 473 -4.20 3.17 7.17
C ARG A 473 -3.63 2.68 5.85
N VAL A 474 -4.45 2.71 4.82
CA VAL A 474 -4.08 2.38 3.45
C VAL A 474 -4.47 3.57 2.59
N GLU A 475 -3.50 4.16 1.92
CA GLU A 475 -3.72 5.21 0.93
C GLU A 475 -3.55 4.63 -0.46
N VAL A 476 -4.48 4.93 -1.38
CA VAL A 476 -4.44 4.44 -2.76
C VAL A 476 -4.15 5.61 -3.69
N TYR A 477 -3.15 5.46 -4.53
CA TYR A 477 -2.78 6.42 -5.56
C TYR A 477 -2.95 5.80 -6.94
N LEU A 478 -3.53 6.55 -7.87
CA LEU A 478 -3.72 6.12 -9.25
C LEU A 478 -2.60 6.68 -10.13
N PHE A 479 -2.12 5.87 -11.05
CA PHE A 479 -1.23 6.33 -12.11
C PHE A 479 -2.09 6.85 -13.27
N GLU A 480 -2.37 8.15 -13.24
CA GLU A 480 -3.19 8.82 -14.27
C GLU A 480 -2.51 8.88 -15.65
N GLU A 481 -3.17 8.36 -16.68
CA GLU A 481 -2.79 8.68 -18.05
C GLU A 481 -3.00 10.19 -18.27
N GLY A 482 -1.94 10.88 -18.71
CA GLY A 482 -2.08 12.28 -19.06
C GLY A 482 -3.07 12.40 -20.21
N VAL A 483 -4.21 13.05 -19.97
CA VAL A 483 -4.68 14.00 -20.96
C VAL A 483 -3.61 15.08 -20.95
N GLU A 484 -2.76 15.09 -21.97
CA GLU A 484 -2.00 16.30 -22.28
C GLU A 484 -3.06 17.38 -22.47
N ASN A 485 -3.22 18.24 -21.47
CA ASN A 485 -3.88 19.51 -21.69
C ASN A 485 -2.94 20.28 -22.62
N GLU A 486 -3.12 20.10 -23.93
CA GLU A 486 -2.89 21.15 -24.91
C GLU A 486 -3.78 22.32 -24.49
N ASN A 487 -3.26 23.15 -23.58
CA ASN A 487 -3.48 24.59 -23.48
C ASN A 487 -2.77 25.07 -22.21
N SER A 488 -1.53 25.50 -22.43
CA SER A 488 -0.79 26.51 -21.68
C SER A 488 -1.64 27.67 -21.19
#